data_AF-A0A2D6D462-F1
#
_entry.id   AF-A0A2D6D462-F1
#
_cell.length_a   1.000
_cell.length_b   1.000
_cell.length_c   1.000
_cell.angle_alpha   90.00
_cell.angle_beta   90.00
_cell.angle_gamma   90.00
#
_symmetry.space_group_name_H-M   'P 1'
#
loop_
_entity.id
_entity.type
_entity.pdbx_description
1 polymer ?
#
loop_
_entity_poly.entity_id
_entity_poly.type
_entity_poly.pdbx_seq_one_letter_code
_entity_poly.pdbx_strand_id
1 'polypeptide(L)'
;MAADALVKALRGAGFRAVDIARRDHERDTNLAEWADSVAKRSSCSQLWAISDDAYDAGVRRVRRDLATLGGGSSVGDLFASITIHARR
;
A
#
# COMPACT_ATOMS: atom_id res chain seq x y z
N MET A 1 -10.91 3.92 -17.19
CA MET A 1 -10.11 5.17 -17.31
C MET A 1 -8.61 4.93 -17.10
N ALA A 2 -8.14 4.45 -15.94
CA ALA A 2 -6.69 4.21 -15.74
C ALA A 2 -6.14 3.02 -16.56
N ALA A 3 -6.89 1.93 -16.68
CA ALA A 3 -6.47 0.72 -17.39
C ALA A 3 -6.29 0.95 -18.90
N ASP A 4 -7.21 1.68 -19.54
CA ASP A 4 -7.20 1.89 -21.00
C ASP A 4 -6.00 2.73 -21.45
N ALA A 5 -5.66 3.77 -20.66
CA ALA A 5 -4.48 4.59 -20.90
C ALA A 5 -3.19 3.76 -20.82
N LEU A 6 -3.12 2.82 -19.87
CA LEU A 6 -1.98 1.93 -19.69
C LEU A 6 -1.86 0.89 -20.81
N VAL A 7 -2.97 0.27 -21.25
CA VAL A 7 -2.98 -0.61 -22.42
C VAL A 7 -2.49 0.13 -23.66
N LYS A 8 -2.98 1.35 -23.88
CA LYS A 8 -2.56 2.18 -25.01
C LYS A 8 -1.06 2.48 -24.96
N ALA A 9 -0.53 2.82 -23.79
CA ALA A 9 0.90 3.06 -23.60
C ALA A 9 1.74 1.80 -23.89
N LEU A 10 1.32 0.63 -23.38
CA LEU A 10 2.01 -0.65 -23.62
C LEU A 10 1.99 -1.06 -25.10
N ARG A 11 0.85 -0.88 -25.77
CA ARG A 11 0.76 -1.10 -27.23
C ARG A 11 1.65 -0.15 -28.02
N GLY A 12 1.68 1.13 -27.64
CA GLY A 12 2.61 2.12 -28.21
C GLY A 12 4.08 1.75 -28.01
N ALA A 13 4.40 1.07 -26.90
CA ALA A 13 5.73 0.54 -26.61
C ALA A 13 6.03 -0.83 -27.29
N GLY A 14 5.16 -1.31 -28.18
CA GLY A 14 5.37 -2.50 -29.00
C GLY A 14 4.86 -3.82 -28.41
N PHE A 15 4.15 -3.81 -27.27
CA PHE A 15 3.49 -5.02 -26.75
C PHE A 15 2.20 -5.30 -27.53
N ARG A 16 2.03 -6.54 -28.02
CA ARG A 16 0.93 -6.90 -28.92
C ARG A 16 -0.27 -7.49 -28.18
N ALA A 17 -0.01 -8.34 -27.18
CA ALA A 17 -1.04 -8.88 -26.29
C ALA A 17 -0.88 -8.24 -24.92
N VAL A 18 -1.93 -7.58 -24.42
CA VAL A 18 -1.97 -6.95 -23.09
C VAL A 18 -3.27 -7.38 -22.43
N ASP A 19 -3.16 -8.20 -21.39
CA ASP A 19 -4.27 -8.64 -20.56
C ASP A 19 -4.17 -7.96 -19.19
N ILE A 20 -5.31 -7.48 -18.69
CA ILE A 20 -5.41 -6.85 -17.37
C ILE A 20 -6.40 -7.64 -16.53
N ALA A 21 -5.94 -8.12 -15.38
CA ALA A 21 -6.79 -8.76 -14.38
C ALA A 21 -6.82 -7.91 -13.11
N ARG A 22 -8.02 -7.58 -12.63
CA ARG A 22 -8.23 -6.99 -11.32
C ARG A 22 -8.70 -8.08 -10.35
N ARG A 23 -8.14 -8.08 -9.15
CA ARG A 23 -8.66 -8.86 -8.02
C ARG A 23 -8.77 -7.95 -6.81
N ASP A 24 -9.94 -7.95 -6.20
CA ASP A 24 -10.17 -7.29 -4.92
C ASP A 24 -9.85 -8.30 -3.80
N HIS A 25 -9.24 -7.80 -2.73
CA HIS A 25 -8.79 -8.57 -1.58
C HIS A 25 -9.34 -7.92 -0.33
N GLU A 26 -9.90 -8.75 0.53
CA GLU A 26 -10.22 -8.39 1.90
C GLU A 26 -9.18 -9.05 2.81
N ARG A 27 -8.60 -8.28 3.73
CA ARG A 27 -7.68 -8.82 4.72
C ARG A 27 -7.88 -8.15 6.05
N ASP A 28 -7.71 -8.89 7.12
CA ASP A 28 -7.55 -8.31 8.44
C ASP A 28 -6.09 -7.92 8.63
N THR A 29 -5.85 -6.64 8.87
CA THR A 29 -4.52 -6.11 9.15
C THR A 29 -4.35 -5.99 10.66
N ASN A 30 -3.39 -6.70 11.22
CA ASN A 30 -3.00 -6.54 12.62
C ASN A 30 -2.35 -5.17 12.81
N LEU A 31 -2.86 -4.38 13.77
CA LEU A 31 -2.38 -3.02 13.96
C LEU A 31 -0.96 -2.94 14.53
N ALA A 32 -0.50 -3.94 15.28
CA ALA A 32 0.88 -4.01 15.75
C ALA A 32 1.86 -4.25 14.58
N GLU A 33 1.54 -5.19 13.69
CA GLU A 33 2.34 -5.45 12.49
C GLU A 33 2.37 -4.23 11.55
N TRP A 34 1.23 -3.57 11.39
CA TRP A 34 1.14 -2.31 10.65
C TRP A 34 1.99 -1.20 11.28
N ALA A 35 1.96 -1.06 12.61
CA ALA A 35 2.77 -0.09 13.33
C ALA A 35 4.28 -0.32 13.14
N ASP A 36 4.71 -1.58 13.14
CA ASP A 36 6.09 -1.96 12.85
C ASP A 36 6.49 -1.64 11.40
N SER A 37 5.55 -1.71 10.46
CA SER A 37 5.76 -1.29 9.07
C SER A 37 5.96 0.22 8.94
N VAL A 38 5.11 1.04 9.57
CA VAL A 38 5.26 2.52 9.51
C VAL A 38 6.44 3.03 10.33
N ALA A 39 6.90 2.27 11.33
CA ALA A 39 8.17 2.53 12.04
C ALA A 39 9.41 2.32 11.14
N LYS A 40 9.25 1.75 9.94
CA LYS A 40 10.26 1.76 8.89
C LYS A 40 9.91 2.89 7.93
N ARG A 41 10.53 4.06 8.07
CA ARG A 41 10.21 5.23 7.23
C ARG A 41 10.27 4.95 5.72
N SER A 42 11.10 3.99 5.29
CA SER A 42 11.21 3.51 3.89
C SER A 42 10.02 2.68 3.38
N SER A 43 9.08 2.29 4.24
CA SER A 43 7.94 1.44 3.84
C SER A 43 6.92 2.15 2.96
N CYS A 44 6.84 3.48 3.02
CA CYS A 44 5.92 4.27 2.21
C CYS A 44 6.51 5.64 1.87
N SER A 45 6.40 6.04 0.60
CA SER A 45 6.90 7.33 0.10
C SER A 45 6.25 8.53 0.79
N GLN A 46 5.03 8.38 1.31
CA GLN A 46 4.34 9.44 2.06
C GLN A 46 5.07 9.77 3.38
N LEU A 47 5.74 8.79 4.00
CA LEU A 47 6.52 8.98 5.22
C LEU A 47 7.83 9.73 4.96
N TRP A 48 8.28 9.81 3.71
CA TRP A 48 9.46 10.60 3.33
C TRP A 48 9.13 12.08 3.21
N ALA A 49 7.86 12.41 2.94
CA ALA A 49 7.42 13.78 2.72
C ALA A 49 7.21 14.57 4.03
N ILE A 50 7.14 13.91 5.18
CA ILE A 50 7.00 14.57 6.49
C ILE A 50 8.37 14.80 7.14
N SER A 51 8.49 15.85 7.95
CA SER A 51 9.73 16.15 8.69
C SER A 51 10.06 15.05 9.70
N ASP A 52 11.33 14.97 10.09
CA ASP A 52 11.84 13.97 11.04
C ASP A 52 11.11 14.07 12.38
N ASP A 53 10.95 15.29 12.90
CA ASP A 53 10.23 15.54 14.16
C ASP A 53 8.76 15.08 14.09
N ALA A 54 8.09 15.34 12.97
CA ALA A 54 6.69 14.94 12.77
C ALA A 54 6.55 13.43 12.63
N TYR A 55 7.49 12.78 11.93
CA TYR A 55 7.57 11.33 11.82
C TYR A 55 7.74 10.68 13.19
N ASP A 56 8.73 11.11 13.96
CA ASP A 56 9.04 10.56 15.27
C ASP A 56 7.89 10.79 16.27
N ALA A 57 7.26 11.96 16.24
CA ALA A 57 6.07 12.24 17.06
C ALA A 57 4.90 11.32 16.68
N GLY A 58 4.67 11.11 15.38
CA GLY A 58 3.65 10.20 14.86
C GLY A 58 3.87 8.75 15.30
N VAL A 59 5.07 8.22 15.14
CA VAL A 59 5.42 6.84 15.55
C VAL A 59 5.22 6.65 17.06
N ARG A 60 5.68 7.61 17.89
CA ARG A 60 5.46 7.56 19.35
C ARG A 60 3.98 7.55 19.71
N ARG A 61 3.17 8.36 19.03
CA ARG A 61 1.72 8.43 19.26
C ARG A 61 1.05 7.09 18.91
N VAL A 62 1.32 6.54 17.73
CA VAL A 62 0.76 5.25 17.30
C VAL A 62 1.08 4.14 18.30
N ARG A 63 2.34 4.03 18.74
CA ARG A 63 2.74 3.02 19.73
C ARG A 63 2.00 3.16 21.06
N ARG A 64 1.81 4.39 21.53
CA ARG A 64 1.05 4.66 22.76
C ARG A 64 -0.42 4.24 22.61
N ASP A 65 -1.05 4.64 21.52
CA ASP A 65 -2.46 4.36 21.27
C ASP A 65 -2.70 2.82 21.17
N LEU A 66 -1.76 2.08 20.55
CA LEU A 66 -1.83 0.62 20.50
C LEU A 66 -1.61 -0.07 21.83
N ALA A 67 -0.74 0.47 22.68
CA ALA A 67 -0.54 -0.05 24.04
C ALA A 67 -1.83 0.07 24.87
N THR A 68 -2.62 1.13 24.67
CA THR A 68 -3.93 1.29 25.32
C THR A 68 -4.98 0.31 24.81
N LEU A 69 -4.91 -0.11 23.54
CA LEU A 69 -5.86 -1.03 22.91
C LEU A 69 -5.55 -2.52 23.16
N GLY A 70 -4.44 -2.85 23.81
CA GLY A 70 -4.10 -4.23 24.18
C GLY A 70 -3.50 -5.09 23.05
N GLY A 71 -2.97 -4.48 21.98
CA GLY A 71 -2.11 -5.15 20.98
C GLY A 71 -2.75 -6.19 20.05
N GLY A 72 -3.97 -6.67 20.35
CA GLY A 72 -4.69 -7.67 19.55
C GLY A 72 -5.67 -7.09 18.52
N SER A 73 -5.67 -5.77 18.31
CA SER A 73 -6.63 -5.13 17.41
C SER A 73 -6.28 -5.36 15.94
N SER A 74 -7.28 -5.79 15.16
CA SER A 74 -7.24 -5.84 13.71
C SER A 74 -8.20 -4.84 13.10
N VAL A 75 -7.89 -4.37 11.90
CA VAL A 75 -8.79 -3.56 11.07
C VAL A 75 -8.93 -4.25 9.71
N GLY A 76 -10.17 -4.35 9.23
CA GLY A 76 -10.45 -4.82 7.89
C GLY A 76 -9.91 -3.84 6.86
N ASP A 77 -9.06 -4.33 5.97
CA ASP A 77 -8.45 -3.60 4.86
C ASP A 77 -8.98 -4.18 3.54
N LEU A 78 -9.30 -3.28 2.61
CA LEU A 78 -9.79 -3.59 1.28
C LEU A 78 -8.78 -3.04 0.27
N PHE A 79 -8.13 -3.91 -0.49
CA PHE A 79 -7.21 -3.47 -1.53
C PHE A 79 -7.43 -4.25 -2.83
N ALA A 80 -7.10 -3.63 -3.95
CA ALA A 80 -7.19 -4.25 -5.27
C ALA A 80 -5.79 -4.47 -5.84
N SER A 81 -5.49 -5.69 -6.28
CA SER A 81 -4.32 -5.96 -7.11
C SER A 81 -4.71 -5.90 -8.59
N ILE A 82 -3.92 -5.18 -9.38
CA ILE A 82 -4.04 -5.17 -10.85
C ILE A 82 -2.81 -5.89 -11.41
N THR A 83 -3.03 -7.02 -12.07
CA THR A 83 -1.98 -7.78 -12.76
C THR A 83 -2.08 -7.51 -14.24
N ILE A 84 -0.93 -7.21 -14.86
CA ILE A 84 -0.85 -6.92 -16.29
C ILE A 84 0.09 -7.95 -16.91
N HIS A 85 -0.43 -8.69 -17.89
CA HIS A 85 0.37 -9.59 -18.71
C HIS A 85 0.55 -8.96 -20.08
N ALA A 86 1.78 -8.57 -20.40
CA ALA A 86 2.12 -7.98 -21.70
C ALA A 86 3.15 -8.85 -22.42
N ARG A 87 2.88 -9.20 -23.67
CA ARG A 87 3.78 -10.00 -24.53
C ARG A 87 4.16 -9.19 -25.77
N ARG A 88 5.44 -9.23 -26.13
CA ARG A 88 5.97 -8.61 -27.35
C ARG A 88 5.88 -9.59 -28.52
#